data_AF-A0A923RCU7-F1
#
_entry.id   AF-A0A923RCU7-F1
#
_cell.length_a   1.000
_cell.length_b   1.000
_cell.length_c   1.000
_cell.angle_alpha   90.00
_cell.angle_beta   90.00
_cell.angle_gamma   90.00
#
_symmetry.space_group_name_H-M   'P 1'
#
loop_
_entity.id
_entity.type
_entity.pdbx_description
1 polymer ?
#
loop_
_entity_poly.entity_id
_entity_poly.type
_entity_poly.pdbx_seq_one_letter_code
_entity_poly.pdbx_strand_id
1 'polypeptide(L)'
;MELIRKGIPEKDFDLVVIGSGPGGKSAAVQAAKSGKKVALIEKYDKMGGGCVHWGTLPSKSLRESIYRWSQSSKGVLGRLDKSGFVCDLTELELPKMSRLMNRKERVIENESNIIEEQLKRNQVSTYLGEGVFAGEHLIEVTHADGSVSRLNTKIVLIAVGARPVAPSFCEADGVRVLDSDTILNLKQTPKSMIVLGAGIIGCEYASMFQAAGTHVTLVDKRQEILSTVDREIVFHLVDRLMTVGMELVLEAETKVFEYLPEGVRLTLNNGRVLEAEVCLVAMGRQGNTARLGLEKVGLKADIRGQITVQKNYQTEVPWIYAVGDVIGFPALASTSMEQGRIAVCDAFSFNEQLCGFDVYPYGIYCIPEISTIGASEETLLEKNTPFVVGRARYKEIARGQIVGDEWGMLKMLVHKESHKILGVHIIGDNAADLIHIGQAVMQLNGDLEYFIRSVFNYPTLAEAYKTAAFNAYNQLMGRPSLE
;
A
#
# COMPACT_ATOMS: atom_id res chain seq x y z
N MET A 1 -1.97 34.75 -30.88
CA MET A 1 -1.27 33.66 -30.15
C MET A 1 -0.98 32.42 -31.01
N GLU A 2 -1.19 32.46 -32.32
CA GLU A 2 -1.01 31.29 -33.22
C GLU A 2 0.39 31.21 -33.87
N LEU A 3 1.18 32.28 -33.78
CA LEU A 3 2.46 32.43 -34.49
C LEU A 3 3.71 31.96 -33.72
N ILE A 4 3.60 31.50 -32.46
CA ILE A 4 4.75 30.96 -31.68
C ILE A 4 4.82 29.42 -31.71
N ARG A 5 3.82 28.72 -32.29
CA ARG A 5 3.78 27.25 -32.33
C ARG A 5 4.58 26.58 -33.46
N LYS A 6 5.13 27.34 -34.41
CA LYS A 6 5.95 26.79 -35.52
C LYS A 6 7.43 26.87 -35.15
N GLY A 7 7.99 25.77 -34.66
CA GLY A 7 9.46 25.64 -34.49
C GLY A 7 9.95 24.71 -33.39
N ILE A 8 9.09 24.11 -32.56
CA ILE A 8 9.52 23.16 -31.55
C ILE A 8 9.81 21.80 -32.23
N PRO A 9 11.05 21.27 -32.20
CA PRO A 9 11.37 19.99 -32.80
C PRO A 9 10.60 18.86 -32.10
N GLU A 10 9.92 18.04 -32.88
CA GLU A 10 9.23 16.85 -32.38
C GLU A 10 10.21 15.69 -32.29
N LYS A 11 10.11 14.90 -31.22
CA LYS A 11 10.93 13.70 -31.02
C LYS A 11 10.04 12.46 -31.02
N ASP A 12 10.37 11.48 -31.85
CA ASP A 12 9.62 10.23 -31.93
C ASP A 12 10.07 9.21 -30.88
N PHE A 13 9.10 8.55 -30.26
CA PHE A 13 9.27 7.46 -29.29
C PHE A 13 8.31 6.30 -29.60
N ASP A 14 8.71 5.06 -29.31
CA ASP A 14 7.76 3.94 -29.39
C ASP A 14 6.77 3.97 -28.22
N LEU A 15 7.23 4.39 -27.03
CA LEU A 15 6.43 4.52 -25.82
C LEU A 15 6.70 5.85 -25.12
N VAL A 16 5.65 6.57 -24.76
CA VAL A 16 5.69 7.66 -23.77
C VAL A 16 4.96 7.22 -22.51
N VAL A 17 5.64 7.30 -21.36
CA VAL A 17 5.07 7.03 -20.05
C VAL A 17 4.86 8.35 -19.30
N ILE A 18 3.66 8.60 -18.79
CA ILE A 18 3.34 9.80 -18.00
C ILE A 18 3.22 9.41 -16.52
N GLY A 19 4.23 9.78 -15.73
CA GLY A 19 4.36 9.47 -14.30
C GLY A 19 5.45 8.44 -14.02
N SER A 20 6.38 8.76 -13.11
CA SER A 20 7.53 7.90 -12.77
C SER A 20 7.34 7.02 -11.53
N GLY A 21 6.09 6.88 -11.08
CA GLY A 21 5.73 5.95 -10.01
C GLY A 21 6.06 4.48 -10.35
N PRO A 22 5.82 3.54 -9.42
CA PRO A 22 6.20 2.13 -9.58
C PRO A 22 5.78 1.50 -10.91
N GLY A 23 4.54 1.73 -11.34
CA GLY A 23 4.04 1.20 -12.62
C GLY A 23 4.68 1.85 -13.83
N GLY A 24 4.86 3.18 -13.83
CA GLY A 24 5.49 3.89 -14.94
C GLY A 24 6.97 3.56 -15.10
N LYS A 25 7.71 3.47 -13.99
CA LYS A 25 9.11 3.00 -13.98
C LYS A 25 9.22 1.58 -14.54
N SER A 26 8.38 0.66 -14.04
CA SER A 26 8.41 -0.75 -14.47
C SER A 26 8.11 -0.89 -15.96
N ALA A 27 7.08 -0.19 -16.44
CA ALA A 27 6.74 -0.11 -17.86
C ALA A 27 7.91 0.43 -18.70
N ALA A 28 8.49 1.56 -18.30
CA ALA A 28 9.58 2.19 -19.05
C ALA A 28 10.81 1.28 -19.17
N VAL A 29 11.22 0.65 -18.07
CA VAL A 29 12.36 -0.28 -18.05
C VAL A 29 12.05 -1.54 -18.87
N GLN A 30 10.84 -2.10 -18.74
CA GLN A 30 10.44 -3.28 -19.51
C GLN A 30 10.46 -3.00 -21.01
N ALA A 31 9.89 -1.87 -21.44
CA ALA A 31 9.86 -1.49 -22.86
C ALA A 31 11.27 -1.26 -23.41
N ALA A 32 12.12 -0.55 -22.68
CA ALA A 32 13.49 -0.27 -23.08
C ALA A 32 14.32 -1.55 -23.21
N LYS A 33 14.18 -2.51 -22.27
CA LYS A 33 14.83 -3.82 -22.35
C LYS A 33 14.33 -4.66 -23.52
N SER A 34 13.11 -4.42 -23.99
CA SER A 34 12.55 -5.02 -25.20
C SER A 34 12.91 -4.23 -26.48
N GLY A 35 13.89 -3.33 -26.43
CA GLY A 35 14.43 -2.63 -27.60
C GLY A 35 13.61 -1.44 -28.08
N LYS A 36 12.63 -0.96 -27.28
CA LYS A 36 11.81 0.20 -27.62
C LYS A 36 12.48 1.51 -27.22
N LYS A 37 12.25 2.56 -28.01
CA LYS A 37 12.66 3.92 -27.64
C LYS A 37 11.62 4.53 -26.71
N VAL A 38 12.02 4.83 -25.46
CA VAL A 38 11.09 5.22 -24.38
C VAL A 38 11.37 6.64 -23.89
N ALA A 39 10.29 7.40 -23.70
CA ALA A 39 10.29 8.62 -22.91
C ALA A 39 9.49 8.42 -21.61
N LEU A 40 10.03 8.89 -20.48
CA LEU A 40 9.37 8.90 -19.18
C LEU A 40 9.25 10.34 -18.68
N ILE A 41 8.02 10.78 -18.42
CA ILE A 41 7.69 12.13 -17.97
C ILE A 41 7.37 12.10 -16.48
N GLU A 42 7.97 13.00 -15.71
CA GLU A 42 7.66 13.21 -14.28
C GLU A 42 7.48 14.70 -14.01
N LYS A 43 6.39 15.06 -13.34
CA LYS A 43 6.11 16.47 -12.99
C LYS A 43 6.87 16.91 -11.74
N TYR A 44 7.19 15.98 -10.86
CA TYR A 44 7.97 16.22 -9.66
C TYR A 44 9.45 16.45 -10.02
N ASP A 45 10.21 17.05 -9.12
CA ASP A 45 11.62 17.40 -9.36
C ASP A 45 12.55 16.16 -9.40
N LYS A 46 12.08 15.01 -8.92
CA LYS A 46 12.81 13.74 -8.84
C LYS A 46 11.96 12.54 -9.28
N MET A 47 12.63 11.53 -9.81
CA MET A 47 11.99 10.27 -10.23
C MET A 47 11.51 9.42 -9.04
N GLY A 48 10.47 8.62 -9.27
CA GLY A 48 9.95 7.62 -8.33
C GLY A 48 8.48 7.81 -7.93
N GLY A 49 7.90 8.98 -8.25
CA GLY A 49 6.52 9.33 -7.95
C GLY A 49 6.17 9.27 -6.45
N GLY A 50 4.86 9.25 -6.15
CA GLY A 50 4.39 9.32 -4.77
C GLY A 50 4.84 8.17 -3.87
N CYS A 51 5.04 6.97 -4.44
CA CYS A 51 5.54 5.81 -3.68
C CYS A 51 6.88 6.09 -2.99
N VAL A 52 7.80 6.78 -3.67
CA VAL A 52 9.14 7.07 -3.16
C VAL A 52 9.14 8.32 -2.27
N HIS A 53 8.41 9.36 -2.68
CA HIS A 53 8.57 10.69 -2.08
C HIS A 53 7.61 11.01 -0.93
N TRP A 54 6.34 10.59 -1.03
CA TRP A 54 5.29 10.97 -0.06
C TRP A 54 4.28 9.86 0.26
N GLY A 55 4.65 8.60 0.06
CA GLY A 55 3.74 7.45 0.17
C GLY A 55 4.38 6.25 0.86
N THR A 56 4.54 5.15 0.12
CA THR A 56 4.98 3.85 0.65
C THR A 56 6.34 3.93 1.36
N LEU A 57 7.40 4.33 0.66
CA LEU A 57 8.76 4.26 1.20
C LEU A 57 8.96 5.16 2.43
N PRO A 58 8.46 6.41 2.44
CA PRO A 58 8.56 7.26 3.61
C PRO A 58 7.76 6.74 4.80
N SER A 59 6.51 6.33 4.59
CA SER A 59 5.64 5.80 5.65
C SER A 59 6.19 4.51 6.26
N LYS A 60 6.70 3.59 5.44
CA LYS A 60 7.25 2.31 5.91
C LYS A 60 8.60 2.51 6.62
N SER A 61 9.41 3.47 6.19
CA SER A 61 10.65 3.86 6.89
C SER A 61 10.37 4.44 8.28
N LEU A 62 9.36 5.30 8.38
CA LEU A 62 8.92 5.88 9.65
C LEU A 62 8.32 4.80 10.56
N ARG A 63 7.40 3.99 10.03
CA ARG A 63 6.77 2.86 10.71
C ARG A 63 7.80 1.91 11.28
N GLU A 64 8.80 1.52 10.50
CA GLU A 64 9.82 0.57 10.95
C GLU A 64 10.65 1.12 12.10
N SER A 65 10.98 2.41 12.04
CA SER A 65 11.72 3.08 13.12
C SER A 65 10.90 3.11 14.41
N ILE A 66 9.61 3.43 14.33
CA ILE A 66 8.68 3.43 15.47
C ILE A 66 8.43 2.01 15.99
N TYR A 67 8.21 1.06 15.10
CA TYR A 67 7.96 -0.34 15.44
C TYR A 67 9.14 -0.93 16.21
N ARG A 68 10.36 -0.84 15.66
CA ARG A 68 11.58 -1.34 16.32
C ARG A 68 11.78 -0.69 17.68
N TRP A 69 11.54 0.62 17.77
CA TRP A 69 11.59 1.32 19.06
C TRP A 69 10.58 0.76 20.07
N SER A 70 9.31 0.61 19.67
CA SER A 70 8.25 0.10 20.54
C SER A 70 8.53 -1.34 21.00
N GLN A 71 9.11 -2.18 20.14
CA GLN A 71 9.50 -3.55 20.47
C GLN A 71 10.67 -3.60 21.46
N SER A 72 11.65 -2.71 21.33
CA SER A 72 12.77 -2.63 22.28
C SER A 72 12.36 -2.04 23.62
N SER A 73 11.58 -0.95 23.63
CA SER A 73 11.19 -0.23 24.86
C SER A 73 10.04 -0.90 25.63
N LYS A 74 9.09 -1.53 24.95
CA LYS A 74 7.87 -2.12 25.55
C LYS A 74 7.70 -3.62 25.30
N GLY A 75 8.59 -4.25 24.53
CA GLY A 75 8.58 -5.67 24.18
C GLY A 75 9.64 -6.47 24.92
N VAL A 76 10.52 -7.16 24.17
CA VAL A 76 11.44 -8.20 24.69
C VAL A 76 12.35 -7.71 25.82
N LEU A 77 12.79 -6.45 25.80
CA LEU A 77 13.69 -5.90 26.83
C LEU A 77 12.96 -5.12 27.92
N GLY A 78 11.88 -4.41 27.58
CA GLY A 78 11.09 -3.59 28.53
C GLY A 78 10.11 -4.36 29.42
N ARG A 79 9.84 -5.65 29.13
CA ARG A 79 8.93 -6.51 29.91
C ARG A 79 9.63 -7.61 30.71
N LEU A 80 10.96 -7.60 30.81
CA LEU A 80 11.72 -8.63 31.54
C LEU A 80 11.56 -8.48 33.07
N ASP A 81 10.38 -8.85 33.58
CA ASP A 81 10.06 -8.95 35.01
C ASP A 81 10.35 -10.37 35.59
N LYS A 82 11.22 -11.17 34.96
CA LYS A 82 11.52 -12.53 35.49
C LYS A 82 12.99 -12.94 35.49
N SER A 83 13.90 -12.14 34.91
CA SER A 83 15.32 -12.54 34.74
C SER A 83 16.32 -11.72 35.55
N GLY A 84 15.87 -10.75 36.36
CA GLY A 84 16.75 -10.00 37.28
C GLY A 84 17.70 -8.99 36.62
N PHE A 85 17.65 -8.81 35.30
CA PHE A 85 18.33 -7.71 34.60
C PHE A 85 17.37 -6.53 34.44
N VAL A 86 17.44 -5.58 35.37
CA VAL A 86 16.68 -4.31 35.30
C VAL A 86 17.52 -3.32 34.50
N CYS A 87 17.33 -3.32 33.19
CA CYS A 87 17.51 -2.09 32.42
C CYS A 87 16.08 -1.63 32.11
N ASP A 88 15.57 -0.70 32.92
CA ASP A 88 14.23 -0.17 32.71
C ASP A 88 14.25 0.74 31.48
N LEU A 89 14.08 0.12 30.30
CA LEU A 89 13.98 0.83 29.03
C LEU A 89 12.56 1.37 28.80
N THR A 90 11.64 1.24 29.77
CA THR A 90 10.29 1.81 29.63
C THR A 90 10.29 3.34 29.72
N GLU A 91 11.33 3.92 30.36
CA GLU A 91 11.56 5.37 30.44
C GLU A 91 12.25 5.97 29.20
N LEU A 92 12.64 5.14 28.22
CA LEU A 92 13.25 5.64 27.00
C LEU A 92 12.20 6.35 26.13
N GLU A 93 12.34 7.67 26.04
CA GLU A 93 11.53 8.52 25.17
C GLU A 93 11.76 8.19 23.69
N LEU A 94 10.68 8.13 22.91
CA LEU A 94 10.74 8.00 21.45
C LEU A 94 11.76 9.00 20.88
N PRO A 95 12.64 8.58 19.93
CA PRO A 95 13.53 9.51 19.26
C PRO A 95 12.76 10.71 18.72
N LYS A 96 13.32 11.91 18.90
CA LYS A 96 12.72 13.15 18.37
C LYS A 96 12.30 12.96 16.91
N MET A 97 11.11 13.43 16.56
CA MET A 97 10.54 13.28 15.22
C MET A 97 11.52 13.72 14.12
N SER A 98 12.31 14.77 14.35
CA SER A 98 13.37 15.20 13.42
C SER A 98 14.40 14.12 13.09
N ARG A 99 14.80 13.27 14.06
CA ARG A 99 15.70 12.13 13.80
C ARG A 99 15.03 11.05 12.96
N LEU A 100 13.75 10.77 13.22
CA LEU A 100 12.96 9.81 12.44
C LEU A 100 12.80 10.30 10.99
N MET A 101 12.49 11.59 10.81
CA MET A 101 12.35 12.22 9.50
C MET A 101 13.67 12.28 8.72
N ASN A 102 14.81 12.55 9.37
CA ASN A 102 16.13 12.50 8.71
C ASN A 102 16.48 11.09 8.21
N ARG A 103 16.13 10.04 8.97
CA ARG A 103 16.33 8.65 8.53
C ARG A 103 15.49 8.34 7.30
N LYS A 104 14.21 8.77 7.31
CA LYS A 104 13.29 8.67 6.17
C LYS A 104 13.89 9.36 4.92
N GLU A 105 14.39 10.58 5.04
CA GLU A 105 14.99 11.33 3.91
C GLU A 105 16.16 10.59 3.25
N ARG A 106 17.04 9.95 4.04
CA ARG A 106 18.14 9.14 3.50
C ARG A 106 17.65 7.95 2.67
N VAL A 107 16.55 7.32 3.08
CA VAL A 107 15.96 6.19 2.34
C VAL A 107 15.38 6.69 1.01
N ILE A 108 14.69 7.83 1.03
CA ILE A 108 14.15 8.47 -0.18
C ILE A 108 15.26 8.82 -1.17
N GLU A 109 16.32 9.49 -0.70
CA GLU A 109 17.44 9.91 -1.55
C GLU A 109 18.14 8.71 -2.21
N ASN A 110 18.40 7.65 -1.44
CA ASN A 110 19.01 6.44 -1.97
C ASN A 110 18.15 5.77 -3.05
N GLU A 111 16.83 5.63 -2.82
CA GLU A 111 15.95 5.00 -3.80
C GLU A 111 15.78 5.86 -5.06
N SER A 112 15.67 7.18 -4.92
CA SER A 112 15.65 8.09 -6.07
C SER A 112 16.90 7.94 -6.94
N ASN A 113 18.09 7.89 -6.31
CA ASN A 113 19.35 7.70 -7.04
C ASN A 113 19.37 6.35 -7.78
N ILE A 114 18.92 5.27 -7.13
CA ILE A 114 18.81 3.94 -7.76
C ILE A 114 17.89 3.99 -8.99
N ILE A 115 16.75 4.66 -8.88
CA ILE A 115 15.78 4.78 -9.98
C ILE A 115 16.40 5.53 -11.15
N GLU A 116 17.04 6.67 -10.91
CA GLU A 116 17.68 7.46 -11.95
C GLU A 116 18.81 6.68 -12.65
N GLU A 117 19.65 5.98 -11.89
CA GLU A 117 20.69 5.11 -12.45
C GLU A 117 20.10 3.98 -13.30
N GLN A 118 18.99 3.36 -12.85
CA GLN A 118 18.30 2.31 -13.61
C GLN A 118 17.74 2.85 -14.93
N LEU A 119 17.08 4.02 -14.91
CA LEU A 119 16.55 4.65 -16.12
C LEU A 119 17.67 4.99 -17.11
N LYS A 120 18.77 5.58 -16.62
CA LYS A 120 19.95 5.89 -17.41
C LYS A 120 20.59 4.65 -18.02
N ARG A 121 20.76 3.57 -17.24
CA ARG A 121 21.33 2.30 -17.71
C ARG A 121 20.51 1.66 -18.82
N ASN A 122 19.19 1.82 -18.78
CA ASN A 122 18.27 1.33 -19.81
C ASN A 122 18.03 2.36 -20.93
N GLN A 123 18.77 3.47 -20.98
CA GLN A 123 18.65 4.51 -22.02
C GLN A 123 17.23 5.10 -22.15
N VAL A 124 16.48 5.14 -21.05
CA VAL A 124 15.17 5.81 -21.02
C VAL A 124 15.38 7.32 -21.04
N SER A 125 14.74 8.03 -21.97
CA SER A 125 14.79 9.49 -22.03
C SER A 125 13.86 10.07 -20.97
N THR A 126 14.39 10.80 -19.99
CA THR A 126 13.60 11.41 -18.92
C THR A 126 13.26 12.86 -19.24
N TYR A 127 12.05 13.27 -18.88
CA TYR A 127 11.55 14.64 -19.02
C TYR A 127 10.93 15.10 -17.70
N LEU A 128 11.46 16.19 -17.12
CA LEU A 128 10.93 16.79 -15.90
C LEU A 128 9.95 17.92 -16.24
N GLY A 129 8.66 17.66 -16.12
CA GLY A 129 7.61 18.61 -16.45
C GLY A 129 6.21 18.01 -16.45
N GLU A 130 5.21 18.86 -16.64
CA GLU A 130 3.82 18.43 -16.75
C GLU A 130 3.54 17.93 -18.16
N GLY A 131 3.32 16.62 -18.28
CA GLY A 131 2.95 15.95 -19.54
C GLY A 131 1.45 15.96 -19.77
N VAL A 132 1.01 16.46 -20.93
CA VAL A 132 -0.40 16.55 -21.31
C VAL A 132 -0.60 16.07 -22.75
N PHE A 133 -1.77 15.47 -23.02
CA PHE A 133 -2.18 15.20 -24.38
C PHE A 133 -2.35 16.53 -25.14
N ALA A 134 -1.68 16.65 -26.28
CA ALA A 134 -1.81 17.79 -27.19
C ALA A 134 -2.54 17.44 -28.49
N GLY A 135 -2.74 16.14 -28.74
CA GLY A 135 -3.49 15.58 -29.84
C GLY A 135 -3.35 14.06 -29.87
N GLU A 136 -3.79 13.44 -30.96
CA GLU A 136 -3.55 12.03 -31.22
C GLU A 136 -2.04 11.77 -31.34
N HIS A 137 -1.52 10.77 -30.61
CA HIS A 137 -0.11 10.40 -30.64
C HIS A 137 0.90 11.50 -30.26
N LEU A 138 0.45 12.63 -29.70
CA LEU A 138 1.30 13.78 -29.37
C LEU A 138 1.14 14.21 -27.90
N ILE A 139 2.27 14.22 -27.18
CA ILE A 139 2.38 14.70 -25.79
C ILE A 139 3.20 15.99 -25.75
N GLU A 140 2.68 17.01 -25.08
CA GLU A 140 3.42 18.22 -24.72
C GLU A 140 3.90 18.11 -23.27
N VAL A 141 5.17 18.45 -23.03
CA VAL A 141 5.77 18.51 -21.69
C VAL A 141 6.13 19.95 -21.41
N THR A 142 5.50 20.54 -20.39
CA THR A 142 5.84 21.89 -19.90
C THR A 142 6.83 21.77 -18.75
N HIS A 143 8.05 22.29 -18.94
CA HIS A 143 9.13 22.26 -17.96
C HIS A 143 8.98 23.38 -16.92
N ALA A 144 9.73 23.30 -15.82
CA ALA A 144 9.68 24.28 -14.74
C ALA A 144 10.09 25.71 -15.17
N ASP A 145 10.92 25.83 -16.21
CA ASP A 145 11.33 27.12 -16.80
C ASP A 145 10.32 27.69 -17.81
N GLY A 146 9.19 27.00 -18.02
CA GLY A 146 8.16 27.35 -18.99
C GLY A 146 8.47 26.94 -20.43
N SER A 147 9.61 26.30 -20.69
CA SER A 147 9.90 25.72 -22.00
C SER A 147 9.00 24.51 -22.27
N VAL A 148 8.78 24.19 -23.55
CA VAL A 148 7.87 23.11 -23.98
C VAL A 148 8.61 22.13 -24.87
N SER A 149 8.47 20.84 -24.58
CA SER A 149 8.90 19.73 -25.45
C SER A 149 7.70 19.02 -26.06
N ARG A 150 7.84 18.58 -27.32
CA ARG A 150 6.82 17.80 -28.03
C ARG A 150 7.32 16.40 -28.35
N LEU A 151 6.56 15.39 -27.93
CA LEU A 151 6.91 13.98 -28.07
C LEU A 151 5.83 13.29 -28.91
N ASN A 152 6.21 12.80 -30.09
CA ASN A 152 5.37 11.92 -30.89
C ASN A 152 5.54 10.49 -30.43
N THR A 153 4.46 9.71 -30.39
CA THR A 153 4.56 8.33 -29.92
C THR A 153 3.52 7.38 -30.48
N LYS A 154 3.88 6.09 -30.58
CA LYS A 154 2.97 5.03 -30.99
C LYS A 154 2.03 4.61 -29.86
N ILE A 155 2.55 4.51 -28.62
CA ILE A 155 1.82 4.06 -27.45
C ILE A 155 2.03 5.03 -26.29
N VAL A 156 0.97 5.30 -25.53
CA VAL A 156 1.04 6.04 -24.25
C VAL A 156 0.65 5.12 -23.09
N LEU A 157 1.42 5.18 -22.01
CA LEU A 157 1.05 4.57 -20.73
C LEU A 157 0.88 5.66 -19.66
N ILE A 158 -0.33 5.76 -19.12
CA ILE A 158 -0.71 6.70 -18.06
C ILE A 158 -0.44 6.05 -16.70
N ALA A 159 0.48 6.62 -15.93
CA ALA A 159 0.88 6.16 -14.59
C ALA A 159 0.95 7.33 -13.58
N VAL A 160 0.01 8.28 -13.69
CA VAL A 160 0.01 9.54 -12.91
C VAL A 160 -0.37 9.40 -11.43
N GLY A 161 -0.72 8.19 -10.99
CA GLY A 161 -1.09 7.88 -9.62
C GLY A 161 -2.31 8.67 -9.12
N ALA A 162 -2.37 8.87 -7.81
CA ALA A 162 -3.47 9.53 -7.12
C ALA A 162 -2.97 10.51 -6.04
N ARG A 163 -3.88 11.34 -5.54
CA ARG A 163 -3.68 12.29 -4.41
C ARG A 163 -4.73 12.06 -3.32
N PRO A 164 -4.50 12.48 -2.06
CA PRO A 164 -5.50 12.40 -1.01
C PRO A 164 -6.80 13.11 -1.38
N VAL A 165 -7.94 12.58 -0.94
CA VAL A 165 -9.23 13.24 -1.06
C VAL A 165 -9.34 14.30 0.04
N ALA A 166 -9.63 15.55 -0.35
CA ALA A 166 -9.99 16.61 0.58
C ALA A 166 -11.51 16.56 0.87
N PRO A 167 -11.93 16.46 2.14
CA PRO A 167 -13.34 16.51 2.51
C PRO A 167 -13.90 17.93 2.35
N SER A 168 -15.21 18.06 2.21
CA SER A 168 -15.85 19.38 2.04
C SER A 168 -15.83 20.26 3.30
N PHE A 169 -15.56 19.68 4.47
CA PHE A 169 -15.61 20.37 5.76
C PHE A 169 -14.25 20.84 6.29
N CYS A 170 -13.13 20.39 5.70
CA CYS A 170 -11.81 20.89 6.06
C CYS A 170 -10.79 20.70 4.92
N GLU A 171 -9.77 21.56 4.89
CA GLU A 171 -8.59 21.41 4.04
C GLU A 171 -7.39 21.02 4.91
N ALA A 172 -6.47 20.23 4.35
CA ALA A 172 -5.23 19.90 5.02
C ALA A 172 -4.32 21.14 5.07
N ASP A 173 -4.06 21.67 6.27
CA ASP A 173 -3.15 22.80 6.50
C ASP A 173 -1.70 22.36 6.74
N GLY A 174 -1.44 21.05 6.84
CA GLY A 174 -0.13 20.47 7.09
C GLY A 174 0.39 20.69 8.52
N VAL A 175 -0.45 21.20 9.43
CA VAL A 175 -0.09 21.52 10.81
C VAL A 175 -1.07 20.86 11.79
N ARG A 176 -2.36 21.21 11.73
CA ARG A 176 -3.43 20.65 12.57
C ARG A 176 -4.30 19.68 11.79
N VAL A 177 -4.52 19.92 10.50
CA VAL A 177 -5.20 19.01 9.59
C VAL A 177 -4.19 18.47 8.60
N LEU A 178 -3.99 17.16 8.66
CA LEU A 178 -2.99 16.44 7.87
C LEU A 178 -3.72 15.53 6.89
N ASP A 179 -3.11 15.28 5.75
CA ASP A 179 -3.42 14.13 4.91
C ASP A 179 -2.25 13.13 4.92
N SER A 180 -2.39 12.05 4.15
CA SER A 180 -1.37 11.00 4.06
C SER A 180 -0.03 11.48 3.48
N ASP A 181 -0.03 12.59 2.75
CA ASP A 181 1.14 13.15 2.09
C ASP A 181 1.82 14.16 3.05
N THR A 182 1.05 15.03 3.73
CA THR A 182 1.58 16.07 4.64
C THR A 182 2.03 15.52 6.01
N ILE A 183 1.45 14.42 6.49
CA ILE A 183 1.82 13.82 7.79
C ILE A 183 3.30 13.42 7.88
N LEU A 184 3.93 13.18 6.71
CA LEU A 184 5.34 12.85 6.59
C LEU A 184 6.28 14.04 6.81
N ASN A 185 5.73 15.23 7.11
CA ASN A 185 6.45 16.47 7.42
C ASN A 185 6.26 16.92 8.88
N LEU A 186 5.67 16.07 9.74
CA LEU A 186 5.48 16.38 11.15
C LEU A 186 6.80 16.72 11.86
N LYS A 187 6.79 17.80 12.64
CA LYS A 187 7.97 18.26 13.40
C LYS A 187 8.08 17.64 14.79
N GLN A 188 6.95 17.19 15.33
CA GLN A 188 6.83 16.59 16.65
C GLN A 188 5.78 15.48 16.62
N THR A 189 5.90 14.52 17.54
CA THR A 189 4.85 13.53 17.77
C THR A 189 3.68 14.22 18.48
N PRO A 190 2.46 14.20 17.93
CA PRO A 190 1.30 14.78 18.59
C PRO A 190 0.91 13.97 19.84
N LYS A 191 0.37 14.63 20.86
CA LYS A 191 -0.15 13.96 22.06
C LYS A 191 -1.46 13.22 21.78
N SER A 192 -2.30 13.78 20.92
CA SER A 192 -3.57 13.19 20.50
C SER A 192 -3.80 13.38 19.00
N MET A 193 -4.44 12.39 18.37
CA MET A 193 -4.75 12.39 16.95
C MET A 193 -6.13 11.79 16.70
N ILE A 194 -6.96 12.49 15.93
CA ILE A 194 -8.14 11.90 15.30
C ILE A 194 -7.76 11.44 13.91
N VAL A 195 -8.11 10.21 13.53
CA VAL A 195 -7.91 9.69 12.17
C VAL A 195 -9.28 9.49 11.53
N LEU A 196 -9.57 10.21 10.45
CA LEU A 196 -10.80 10.08 9.68
C LEU A 196 -10.60 9.13 8.50
N GLY A 197 -11.28 7.98 8.53
CA GLY A 197 -11.19 6.92 7.54
C GLY A 197 -10.34 5.75 8.03
N ALA A 198 -10.96 4.58 8.15
CA ALA A 198 -10.38 3.31 8.58
C ALA A 198 -10.14 2.34 7.41
N GLY A 199 -9.73 2.90 6.27
CA GLY A 199 -9.08 2.15 5.21
C GLY A 199 -7.61 1.84 5.54
N ILE A 200 -6.90 1.19 4.61
CA ILE A 200 -5.50 0.77 4.77
C ILE A 200 -4.62 1.90 5.34
N ILE A 201 -4.62 3.07 4.68
CA ILE A 201 -3.79 4.22 5.07
C ILE A 201 -4.12 4.70 6.50
N GLY A 202 -5.41 4.79 6.82
CA GLY A 202 -5.85 5.25 8.14
C GLY A 202 -5.44 4.29 9.25
N CYS A 203 -5.63 2.98 9.05
CA CYS A 203 -5.22 1.96 10.01
C CYS A 203 -3.69 1.90 10.20
N GLU A 204 -2.91 2.04 9.10
CA GLU A 204 -1.45 2.08 9.17
C GLU A 204 -0.97 3.27 10.02
N TYR A 205 -1.45 4.48 9.72
CA TYR A 205 -1.05 5.67 10.50
C TYR A 205 -1.59 5.63 11.93
N ALA A 206 -2.85 5.20 12.14
CA ALA A 206 -3.43 5.11 13.47
C ALA A 206 -2.62 4.17 14.38
N SER A 207 -2.33 2.96 13.92
CA SER A 207 -1.54 1.99 14.68
C SER A 207 -0.08 2.44 14.88
N MET A 208 0.52 3.11 13.88
CA MET A 208 1.87 3.67 14.00
C MET A 208 1.95 4.77 15.06
N PHE A 209 1.03 5.74 15.05
CA PHE A 209 1.03 6.83 16.03
C PHE A 209 0.62 6.35 17.43
N GLN A 210 -0.27 5.36 17.53
CA GLN A 210 -0.57 4.69 18.80
C GLN A 210 0.69 4.02 19.37
N ALA A 211 1.47 3.32 18.54
CA ALA A 211 2.74 2.71 18.95
C ALA A 211 3.80 3.77 19.35
N ALA A 212 3.76 4.94 18.72
CA ALA A 212 4.60 6.10 19.06
C ALA A 212 4.18 6.82 20.36
N GLY A 213 3.04 6.45 20.95
CA GLY A 213 2.54 7.00 22.22
C GLY A 213 1.49 8.11 22.08
N THR A 214 1.02 8.41 20.87
CA THR A 214 -0.11 9.32 20.63
C THR A 214 -1.42 8.65 21.07
N HIS A 215 -2.32 9.38 21.73
CA HIS A 215 -3.70 8.93 21.94
C HIS A 215 -4.47 9.04 20.62
N VAL A 216 -4.79 7.90 20.00
CA VAL A 216 -5.46 7.88 18.70
C VAL A 216 -6.94 7.50 18.82
N THR A 217 -7.80 8.32 18.22
CA THR A 217 -9.22 7.98 17.96
C THR A 217 -9.41 7.79 16.46
N LEU A 218 -9.69 6.55 16.02
CA LEU A 218 -9.97 6.19 14.64
C LEU A 218 -11.48 6.26 14.39
N VAL A 219 -11.90 7.06 13.42
CA VAL A 219 -13.31 7.32 13.09
C VAL A 219 -13.60 6.88 11.67
N ASP A 220 -14.65 6.08 11.46
CA ASP A 220 -15.17 5.75 10.13
C ASP A 220 -16.69 5.70 10.13
N LYS A 221 -17.28 5.94 8.95
CA LYS A 221 -18.72 5.86 8.74
C LYS A 221 -19.23 4.43 8.55
N ARG A 222 -18.33 3.50 8.22
CA ARG A 222 -18.62 2.08 8.03
C ARG A 222 -18.69 1.39 9.38
N GLN A 223 -19.37 0.24 9.40
CA GLN A 223 -19.46 -0.63 10.55
C GLN A 223 -18.20 -1.47 10.79
N GLU A 224 -17.38 -1.69 9.75
CA GLU A 224 -16.18 -2.52 9.81
C GLU A 224 -14.99 -1.77 9.19
N ILE A 225 -13.82 -1.90 9.82
CA ILE A 225 -12.54 -1.42 9.25
C ILE A 225 -11.99 -2.47 8.28
N LEU A 226 -11.17 -2.06 7.32
CA LEU A 226 -10.47 -2.98 6.40
C LEU A 226 -11.36 -4.08 5.79
N SER A 227 -12.58 -3.73 5.35
CA SER A 227 -13.63 -4.66 4.90
C SER A 227 -13.27 -5.58 3.72
N THR A 228 -12.08 -5.43 3.13
CA THR A 228 -11.56 -6.30 2.07
C THR A 228 -10.67 -7.43 2.60
N VAL A 229 -10.34 -7.42 3.89
CA VAL A 229 -9.52 -8.40 4.60
C VAL A 229 -10.44 -9.39 5.30
N ASP A 230 -9.99 -10.63 5.44
CA ASP A 230 -10.70 -11.69 6.20
C ASP A 230 -11.09 -11.22 7.61
N ARG A 231 -12.35 -11.44 8.02
CA ARG A 231 -12.89 -10.83 9.24
C ARG A 231 -12.20 -11.31 10.51
N GLU A 232 -11.70 -12.54 10.53
CA GLU A 232 -10.99 -13.06 11.70
C GLU A 232 -9.67 -12.31 11.92
N ILE A 233 -8.98 -11.97 10.82
CA ILE A 233 -7.76 -11.16 10.86
C ILE A 233 -8.07 -9.74 11.33
N VAL A 234 -9.15 -9.13 10.81
CA VAL A 234 -9.58 -7.80 11.25
C VAL A 234 -9.97 -7.81 12.73
N PHE A 235 -10.65 -8.86 13.20
CA PHE A 235 -11.01 -9.02 14.61
C PHE A 235 -9.77 -9.01 15.51
N HIS A 236 -8.73 -9.79 15.16
CA HIS A 236 -7.48 -9.79 15.92
C HIS A 236 -6.74 -8.45 15.88
N LEU A 237 -6.80 -7.72 14.76
CA LEU A 237 -6.27 -6.36 14.70
C LEU A 237 -7.02 -5.41 15.63
N VAL A 238 -8.36 -5.40 15.57
CA VAL A 238 -9.20 -4.50 16.38
C VAL A 238 -8.99 -4.77 17.86
N ASP A 239 -9.06 -6.03 18.28
CA ASP A 239 -8.79 -6.44 19.66
C ASP A 239 -7.43 -5.93 20.14
N ARG A 240 -6.40 -6.09 19.30
CA ARG A 240 -5.06 -5.61 19.61
C ARG A 240 -4.99 -4.09 19.72
N LEU A 241 -5.59 -3.36 18.78
CA LEU A 241 -5.56 -1.89 18.76
C LEU A 241 -6.31 -1.31 19.97
N MET A 242 -7.44 -1.89 20.34
CA MET A 242 -8.19 -1.48 21.55
C MET A 242 -7.42 -1.82 22.82
N THR A 243 -6.77 -2.99 22.89
CA THR A 243 -5.94 -3.40 24.03
C THR A 243 -4.76 -2.44 24.28
N VAL A 244 -4.20 -1.83 23.22
CA VAL A 244 -3.14 -0.81 23.36
C VAL A 244 -3.69 0.61 23.56
N GLY A 245 -5.00 0.77 23.79
CA GLY A 245 -5.65 2.03 24.16
C GLY A 245 -6.10 2.89 22.98
N MET A 246 -6.14 2.35 21.76
CA MET A 246 -6.73 3.07 20.63
C MET A 246 -8.25 3.07 20.74
N GLU A 247 -8.86 4.23 20.49
CA GLU A 247 -10.30 4.35 20.47
C GLU A 247 -10.84 4.17 19.05
N LEU A 248 -11.91 3.39 18.88
CA LEU A 248 -12.53 3.14 17.59
C LEU A 248 -13.98 3.64 17.59
N VAL A 249 -14.31 4.55 16.68
CA VAL A 249 -15.64 5.15 16.52
C VAL A 249 -16.17 4.86 15.13
N LEU A 250 -16.94 3.79 15.01
CA LEU A 250 -17.55 3.34 13.76
C LEU A 250 -18.96 3.90 13.60
N GLU A 251 -19.50 3.78 12.39
CA GLU A 251 -20.84 4.27 12.05
C GLU A 251 -21.07 5.75 12.38
N ALA A 252 -19.99 6.55 12.32
CA ALA A 252 -20.01 7.95 12.68
C ALA A 252 -19.41 8.82 11.59
N GLU A 253 -20.04 9.97 11.35
CA GLU A 253 -19.59 10.96 10.37
C GLU A 253 -19.40 12.33 11.03
N THR A 254 -18.43 13.09 10.53
CA THR A 254 -18.19 14.46 11.00
C THR A 254 -19.30 15.37 10.51
N LYS A 255 -20.03 15.99 11.45
CA LYS A 255 -21.11 16.94 11.17
C LYS A 255 -20.60 18.39 11.25
N VAL A 256 -19.76 18.69 12.24
CA VAL A 256 -19.15 20.00 12.43
C VAL A 256 -17.66 19.81 12.66
N PHE A 257 -16.85 20.62 11.99
CA PHE A 257 -15.40 20.67 12.15
C PHE A 257 -14.99 22.08 12.56
N GLU A 258 -14.23 22.20 13.66
CA GLU A 258 -13.80 23.49 14.20
C GLU A 258 -12.29 23.47 14.47
N TYR A 259 -11.63 24.58 14.13
CA TYR A 259 -10.27 24.83 14.57
C TYR A 259 -10.28 25.41 15.98
N LEU A 260 -9.52 24.80 16.88
CA LEU A 260 -9.26 25.32 18.23
C LEU A 260 -7.92 26.06 18.27
N PRO A 261 -7.66 26.89 19.30
CA PRO A 261 -6.35 27.49 19.51
C PRO A 261 -5.20 26.47 19.54
N GLU A 262 -5.43 25.31 20.17
CA GLU A 262 -4.42 24.25 20.35
C GLU A 262 -4.86 22.90 19.75
N GLY A 263 -5.59 22.90 18.63
CA GLY A 263 -5.97 21.66 17.95
C GLY A 263 -7.23 21.79 17.10
N VAL A 264 -8.02 20.72 17.09
CA VAL A 264 -9.25 20.60 16.32
C VAL A 264 -10.36 19.97 17.16
N ARG A 265 -11.61 20.33 16.87
CA ARG A 265 -12.81 19.72 17.44
C ARG A 265 -13.71 19.21 16.32
N LEU A 266 -14.19 17.99 16.49
CA LEU A 266 -15.17 17.36 15.61
C LEU A 266 -16.42 17.05 16.41
N THR A 267 -17.58 17.49 15.91
CA THR A 267 -18.88 17.00 16.39
C THR A 267 -19.41 15.99 15.38
N LEU A 268 -19.67 14.77 15.83
CA LEU A 268 -20.17 13.69 14.99
C LEU A 268 -21.70 13.76 14.83
N ASN A 269 -22.23 13.07 13.83
CA ASN A 269 -23.67 12.96 13.56
C ASN A 269 -24.49 12.40 14.74
N ASN A 270 -23.89 11.56 15.60
CA ASN A 270 -24.48 11.02 16.81
C ASN A 270 -24.38 11.96 18.04
N GLY A 271 -23.87 13.19 17.86
CA GLY A 271 -23.73 14.19 18.93
C GLY A 271 -22.46 14.06 19.76
N ARG A 272 -21.63 13.04 19.53
CA ARG A 272 -20.34 12.88 20.19
C ARG A 272 -19.38 13.98 19.76
N VAL A 273 -18.65 14.55 20.72
CA VAL A 273 -17.60 15.55 20.48
C VAL A 273 -16.24 14.91 20.72
N LEU A 274 -15.33 15.10 19.77
CA LEU A 274 -13.94 14.64 19.82
C LEU A 274 -13.01 15.86 19.69
N GLU A 275 -11.92 15.87 20.44
CA GLU A 275 -10.88 16.88 20.37
C GLU A 275 -9.49 16.23 20.29
N ALA A 276 -8.59 16.80 19.50
CA ALA A 276 -7.21 16.36 19.39
C ALA A 276 -6.28 17.49 18.96
N GLU A 277 -4.97 17.33 19.19
CA GLU A 277 -3.96 18.28 18.69
C GLU A 277 -3.93 18.30 17.16
N VAL A 278 -4.13 17.14 16.52
CA VAL A 278 -4.16 17.00 15.06
C VAL A 278 -5.28 16.07 14.58
N CYS A 279 -5.73 16.27 13.35
CA CYS A 279 -6.62 15.37 12.62
C CYS A 279 -5.94 14.90 11.32
N LEU A 280 -5.83 13.59 11.14
CA LEU A 280 -5.41 12.96 9.88
C LEU A 280 -6.64 12.60 9.05
N VAL A 281 -6.73 13.13 7.85
CA VAL A 281 -7.74 12.79 6.85
C VAL A 281 -7.20 11.67 5.95
N ALA A 282 -7.78 10.48 6.08
CA ALA A 282 -7.42 9.26 5.34
C ALA A 282 -8.64 8.61 4.65
N MET A 283 -9.52 9.44 4.07
CA MET A 283 -10.82 9.02 3.52
C MET A 283 -10.78 8.47 2.07
N GLY A 284 -9.57 8.23 1.54
CA GLY A 284 -9.35 7.70 0.20
C GLY A 284 -8.46 8.60 -0.65
N ARG A 285 -8.23 8.16 -1.90
CA ARG A 285 -7.40 8.86 -2.88
C ARG A 285 -8.13 9.03 -4.21
N GLN A 286 -7.82 10.11 -4.92
CA GLN A 286 -8.41 10.53 -6.19
C GLN A 286 -7.34 10.48 -7.30
N GLY A 287 -7.68 9.93 -8.47
CA GLY A 287 -6.78 9.87 -9.62
C GLY A 287 -6.34 11.25 -10.14
N ASN A 288 -5.09 11.35 -10.61
CA ASN A 288 -4.48 12.60 -11.07
C ASN A 288 -4.72 12.88 -12.57
N THR A 289 -5.96 12.76 -13.03
CA THR A 289 -6.33 12.85 -14.46
C THR A 289 -6.77 14.23 -14.94
N ALA A 290 -7.15 15.12 -14.02
CA ALA A 290 -7.82 16.39 -14.35
C ALA A 290 -7.04 17.32 -15.30
N ARG A 291 -5.71 17.23 -15.33
CA ARG A 291 -4.84 18.06 -16.17
C ARG A 291 -4.25 17.34 -17.37
N LEU A 292 -4.56 16.05 -17.56
CA LEU A 292 -3.95 15.25 -18.64
C LEU A 292 -4.44 15.65 -20.04
N GLY A 293 -5.57 16.33 -20.16
CA GLY A 293 -6.17 16.62 -21.47
C GLY A 293 -6.81 15.39 -22.13
N LEU A 294 -7.40 14.50 -21.33
CA LEU A 294 -8.00 13.23 -21.81
C LEU A 294 -9.06 13.44 -22.90
N GLU A 295 -9.78 14.56 -22.86
CA GLU A 295 -10.80 14.92 -23.83
C GLU A 295 -10.26 15.03 -25.27
N LYS A 296 -8.98 15.37 -25.45
CA LYS A 296 -8.34 15.51 -26.76
C LYS A 296 -8.06 14.17 -27.44
N VAL A 297 -8.10 13.08 -26.67
CA VAL A 297 -7.89 11.71 -27.16
C VAL A 297 -9.14 10.85 -27.00
N GLY A 298 -10.27 11.45 -26.64
CA GLY A 298 -11.55 10.74 -26.49
C GLY A 298 -11.67 9.91 -25.22
N LEU A 299 -10.79 10.09 -24.22
CA LEU A 299 -10.88 9.41 -22.93
C LEU A 299 -11.62 10.24 -21.89
N LYS A 300 -12.23 9.56 -20.92
CA LYS A 300 -12.85 10.18 -19.75
C LYS A 300 -12.43 9.47 -18.48
N ALA A 301 -12.29 10.23 -17.41
CA ALA A 301 -12.15 9.69 -16.06
C ALA A 301 -13.50 9.69 -15.34
N ASP A 302 -13.67 8.79 -14.39
CA ASP A 302 -14.86 8.74 -13.54
C ASP A 302 -14.87 9.88 -12.49
N ILE A 303 -15.88 9.89 -11.61
CA ILE A 303 -15.98 10.88 -10.52
C ILE A 303 -14.80 10.83 -9.53
N ARG A 304 -14.13 9.68 -9.42
CA ARG A 304 -12.91 9.48 -8.62
C ARG A 304 -11.63 9.77 -9.41
N GLY A 305 -11.76 10.29 -10.62
CA GLY A 305 -10.64 10.62 -11.49
C GLY A 305 -9.92 9.38 -12.00
N GLN A 306 -10.57 8.22 -11.95
CA GLN A 306 -10.03 6.94 -12.38
C GLN A 306 -10.30 6.68 -13.85
N ILE A 307 -9.38 5.98 -14.52
CA ILE A 307 -9.50 5.57 -15.92
C ILE A 307 -9.94 4.12 -15.97
N THR A 308 -11.00 3.84 -16.73
CA THR A 308 -11.45 2.47 -16.97
C THR A 308 -10.50 1.76 -17.93
N VAL A 309 -10.14 0.52 -17.58
CA VAL A 309 -9.25 -0.32 -18.37
C VAL A 309 -9.75 -1.74 -18.48
N GLN A 310 -9.30 -2.44 -19.51
CA GLN A 310 -9.48 -3.87 -19.72
C GLN A 310 -8.52 -4.71 -18.84
N LYS A 311 -8.61 -6.04 -18.93
CA LYS A 311 -7.76 -6.97 -18.12
C LYS A 311 -6.25 -6.77 -18.35
N ASN A 312 -5.87 -6.40 -19.57
CA ASN A 312 -4.49 -6.09 -19.98
C ASN A 312 -4.08 -4.63 -19.75
N TYR A 313 -4.90 -3.86 -19.02
CA TYR A 313 -4.69 -2.45 -18.71
C TYR A 313 -4.79 -1.48 -19.90
N GLN A 314 -5.30 -1.96 -21.05
CA GLN A 314 -5.64 -1.12 -22.19
C GLN A 314 -6.91 -0.32 -21.92
N THR A 315 -6.94 0.95 -22.34
CA THR A 315 -8.14 1.78 -22.26
C THR A 315 -9.11 1.48 -23.42
N GLU A 316 -10.19 2.26 -23.57
CA GLU A 316 -11.04 2.22 -24.76
C GLU A 316 -10.32 2.76 -26.02
N VAL A 317 -9.23 3.51 -25.86
CA VAL A 317 -8.39 4.00 -26.96
C VAL A 317 -7.22 3.02 -27.16
N PRO A 318 -7.11 2.34 -28.32
CA PRO A 318 -6.20 1.19 -28.48
C PRO A 318 -4.72 1.48 -28.22
N TRP A 319 -4.26 2.71 -28.44
CA TRP A 319 -2.88 3.10 -28.24
C TRP A 319 -2.58 3.68 -26.85
N ILE A 320 -3.56 3.64 -25.93
CA ILE A 320 -3.43 4.19 -24.57
C ILE A 320 -3.70 3.09 -23.53
N TYR A 321 -2.75 2.96 -22.60
CA TYR A 321 -2.83 2.09 -21.43
C TYR A 321 -2.83 2.94 -20.16
N ALA A 322 -3.36 2.42 -19.06
CA ALA A 322 -3.31 3.09 -17.76
C ALA A 322 -3.07 2.09 -16.63
N VAL A 323 -2.22 2.45 -15.65
CA VAL A 323 -1.80 1.55 -14.56
C VAL A 323 -1.63 2.28 -13.23
N GLY A 324 -1.67 1.52 -12.14
CA GLY A 324 -1.51 2.00 -10.76
C GLY A 324 -2.74 2.70 -10.21
N ASP A 325 -2.56 3.58 -9.23
CA ASP A 325 -3.68 4.18 -8.50
C ASP A 325 -4.72 4.90 -9.38
N VAL A 326 -4.33 5.32 -10.59
CA VAL A 326 -5.21 6.00 -11.55
C VAL A 326 -6.28 5.07 -12.13
N ILE A 327 -6.15 3.74 -12.02
CA ILE A 327 -7.18 2.78 -12.46
C ILE A 327 -7.99 2.18 -11.31
N GLY A 328 -7.76 2.64 -10.08
CA GLY A 328 -8.45 2.16 -8.89
C GLY A 328 -7.81 0.92 -8.27
N PHE A 329 -8.61 0.15 -7.51
CA PHE A 329 -8.13 -1.00 -6.76
C PHE A 329 -7.72 -2.16 -7.69
N PRO A 330 -6.61 -2.87 -7.43
CA PRO A 330 -5.67 -2.71 -6.30
C PRO A 330 -4.65 -1.58 -6.52
N ALA A 331 -4.75 -0.53 -5.69
CA ALA A 331 -3.87 0.64 -5.71
C ALA A 331 -2.67 0.43 -4.79
N LEU A 332 -1.77 -0.45 -5.19
CA LEU A 332 -0.59 -0.87 -4.42
C LEU A 332 0.68 -0.76 -5.27
N ALA A 333 1.81 -0.41 -4.65
CA ALA A 333 3.07 -0.22 -5.36
C ALA A 333 3.53 -1.49 -6.10
N SER A 334 3.51 -2.65 -5.43
CA SER A 334 3.91 -3.94 -6.02
C SER A 334 3.01 -4.33 -7.19
N THR A 335 1.69 -4.22 -7.02
CA THR A 335 0.74 -4.51 -8.10
C THR A 335 0.90 -3.54 -9.25
N SER A 336 1.12 -2.24 -8.98
CA SER A 336 1.37 -1.23 -10.03
C SER A 336 2.59 -1.56 -10.89
N MET A 337 3.68 -2.05 -10.28
CA MET A 337 4.88 -2.46 -11.02
C MET A 337 4.55 -3.57 -12.02
N GLU A 338 3.77 -4.56 -11.59
CA GLU A 338 3.38 -5.67 -12.45
C GLU A 338 2.37 -5.26 -13.53
N GLN A 339 1.40 -4.41 -13.17
CA GLN A 339 0.46 -3.79 -14.12
C GLN A 339 1.22 -3.08 -15.26
N GLY A 340 2.22 -2.26 -14.91
CA GLY A 340 3.06 -1.57 -15.89
C GLY A 340 3.83 -2.51 -16.80
N ARG A 341 4.36 -3.61 -16.25
CA ARG A 341 5.08 -4.63 -17.01
C ARG A 341 4.14 -5.36 -17.98
N ILE A 342 2.98 -5.81 -17.51
CA ILE A 342 1.97 -6.52 -18.31
C ILE A 342 1.42 -5.61 -19.42
N ALA A 343 1.11 -4.36 -19.12
CA ALA A 343 0.61 -3.39 -20.10
C ALA A 343 1.58 -3.22 -21.29
N VAL A 344 2.88 -3.14 -21.01
CA VAL A 344 3.91 -3.02 -22.05
C VAL A 344 4.11 -4.32 -22.82
N CYS A 345 4.05 -5.46 -22.14
CA CYS A 345 4.08 -6.77 -22.79
C CYS A 345 2.94 -6.93 -23.79
N ASP A 346 1.73 -6.53 -23.42
CA ASP A 346 0.55 -6.53 -24.29
C ASP A 346 0.71 -5.53 -25.45
N ALA A 347 1.04 -4.27 -25.17
CA ALA A 347 1.16 -3.19 -26.16
C ALA A 347 2.16 -3.47 -27.28
N PHE A 348 3.18 -4.30 -27.03
CA PHE A 348 4.21 -4.64 -28.01
C PHE A 348 4.31 -6.14 -28.30
N SER A 349 3.35 -6.95 -27.84
CA SER A 349 3.28 -8.41 -28.06
C SER A 349 4.56 -9.15 -27.68
N PHE A 350 5.08 -8.89 -26.47
CA PHE A 350 6.26 -9.57 -25.93
C PHE A 350 5.92 -10.42 -24.72
N ASN A 351 6.49 -11.63 -24.65
CA ASN A 351 6.48 -12.49 -23.46
C ASN A 351 5.06 -12.74 -22.89
N GLU A 352 4.07 -12.98 -23.76
CA GLU A 352 2.68 -13.24 -23.35
C GLU A 352 2.56 -14.39 -22.32
N GLN A 353 3.41 -15.42 -22.43
CA GLN A 353 3.47 -16.54 -21.48
C GLN A 353 3.88 -16.13 -20.06
N LEU A 354 4.50 -14.95 -19.89
CA LEU A 354 4.89 -14.41 -18.58
C LEU A 354 3.84 -13.46 -18.01
N CYS A 355 2.72 -13.24 -18.68
CA CYS A 355 1.66 -12.29 -18.29
C CYS A 355 0.39 -13.08 -17.92
N GLY A 356 0.14 -13.33 -16.64
CA GLY A 356 -0.97 -14.21 -16.28
C GLY A 356 -1.20 -14.46 -14.79
N PHE A 357 -1.15 -13.42 -13.95
CA PHE A 357 -1.45 -13.56 -12.52
C PHE A 357 -2.74 -12.83 -12.15
N ASP A 358 -3.72 -13.61 -11.69
CA ASP A 358 -5.03 -13.11 -11.25
C ASP A 358 -5.10 -12.89 -9.73
N VAL A 359 -4.09 -13.35 -8.98
CA VAL A 359 -4.05 -13.25 -7.51
C VAL A 359 -2.72 -12.65 -7.07
N TYR A 360 -2.81 -11.47 -6.45
CA TYR A 360 -1.67 -10.75 -5.89
C TYR A 360 -1.76 -10.74 -4.37
N PRO A 361 -0.64 -10.91 -3.65
CA PRO A 361 -0.62 -10.63 -2.24
C PRO A 361 -0.73 -9.12 -2.02
N TYR A 362 -1.28 -8.72 -0.88
CA TYR A 362 -1.12 -7.36 -0.42
C TYR A 362 -0.89 -7.31 1.09
N GLY A 363 0.01 -6.41 1.47
CA GLY A 363 0.38 -6.13 2.85
C GLY A 363 -0.24 -4.83 3.34
N ILE A 364 -0.62 -4.81 4.61
CA ILE A 364 -1.12 -3.66 5.36
C ILE A 364 -0.18 -3.51 6.56
N TYR A 365 0.60 -2.44 6.57
CA TYR A 365 1.72 -2.27 7.50
C TYR A 365 1.29 -1.65 8.83
N CYS A 366 0.18 -2.15 9.38
CA CYS A 366 -0.24 -1.84 10.73
C CYS A 366 0.78 -2.37 11.76
N ILE A 367 0.53 -2.08 13.03
CA ILE A 367 1.23 -2.69 14.15
C ILE A 367 0.17 -3.40 15.01
N PRO A 368 0.01 -4.73 14.90
CA PRO A 368 0.78 -5.69 14.09
C PRO A 368 0.51 -5.61 12.58
N GLU A 369 1.45 -6.09 11.77
CA GLU A 369 1.36 -6.13 10.30
C GLU A 369 0.34 -7.18 9.84
N ILE A 370 -0.31 -6.96 8.70
CA ILE A 370 -1.20 -7.92 8.05
C ILE A 370 -0.72 -8.17 6.62
N SER A 371 -0.85 -9.40 6.14
CA SER A 371 -0.73 -9.70 4.72
C SER A 371 -1.66 -10.83 4.31
N THR A 372 -2.24 -10.72 3.12
CA THR A 372 -3.23 -11.67 2.62
C THR A 372 -3.01 -11.97 1.14
N ILE A 373 -3.41 -13.17 0.73
CA ILE A 373 -3.52 -13.59 -0.66
C ILE A 373 -4.68 -14.58 -0.82
N GLY A 374 -5.39 -14.51 -1.95
CA GLY A 374 -6.51 -15.40 -2.27
C GLY A 374 -7.85 -14.92 -1.73
N ALA A 375 -8.80 -15.85 -1.59
CA ALA A 375 -10.14 -15.54 -1.09
C ALA A 375 -10.15 -15.39 0.43
N SER A 376 -11.05 -14.55 0.94
CA SER A 376 -11.41 -14.53 2.36
C SER A 376 -12.43 -15.63 2.69
N GLU A 377 -12.61 -15.94 3.97
CA GLU A 377 -13.64 -16.88 4.41
C GLU A 377 -15.04 -16.47 3.95
N GLU A 378 -15.37 -15.19 4.05
CA GLU A 378 -16.66 -14.62 3.63
C GLU A 378 -16.89 -14.80 2.14
N THR A 379 -15.86 -14.53 1.32
CA THR A 379 -15.92 -14.71 -0.14
C THR A 379 -16.19 -16.18 -0.50
N LEU A 380 -15.62 -17.13 0.24
CA LEU A 380 -15.84 -18.56 -0.01
C LEU A 380 -17.24 -19.01 0.44
N LEU A 381 -17.72 -18.49 1.56
CA LEU A 381 -19.08 -18.74 2.05
C LEU A 381 -20.13 -18.20 1.07
N GLU A 382 -19.97 -16.97 0.58
CA GLU A 382 -20.86 -16.36 -0.43
C GLU A 382 -20.91 -17.19 -1.72
N LYS A 383 -19.78 -17.79 -2.11
CA LYS A 383 -19.65 -18.65 -3.29
C LYS A 383 -20.05 -20.11 -3.04
N ASN A 384 -20.49 -20.46 -1.83
CA ASN A 384 -20.77 -21.85 -1.41
C ASN A 384 -19.60 -22.82 -1.71
N THR A 385 -18.36 -22.32 -1.63
CA THR A 385 -17.18 -23.16 -1.87
C THR A 385 -16.88 -23.99 -0.62
N PRO A 386 -16.69 -25.32 -0.71
CA PRO A 386 -16.42 -26.14 0.46
C PRO A 386 -14.95 -26.00 0.90
N PHE A 387 -14.71 -25.48 2.11
CA PHE A 387 -13.36 -25.34 2.67
C PHE A 387 -13.27 -25.74 4.15
N VAL A 388 -12.05 -25.98 4.62
CA VAL A 388 -11.66 -26.02 6.05
C VAL A 388 -10.69 -24.89 6.36
N VAL A 389 -10.54 -24.56 7.64
CA VAL A 389 -9.66 -23.49 8.10
C VAL A 389 -8.50 -24.07 8.90
N GLY A 390 -7.28 -23.82 8.48
CA GLY A 390 -6.06 -24.12 9.23
C GLY A 390 -5.55 -22.90 9.97
N ARG A 391 -5.25 -23.03 11.27
CA ARG A 391 -4.71 -21.94 12.09
C ARG A 391 -3.40 -22.31 12.77
N ALA A 392 -2.53 -21.32 12.91
CA ALA A 392 -1.34 -21.38 13.76
C ALA A 392 -1.16 -20.04 14.47
N ARG A 393 -1.10 -20.05 15.80
CA ARG A 393 -0.91 -18.84 16.62
C ARG A 393 0.56 -18.67 16.97
N TYR A 394 1.09 -17.46 16.89
CA TYR A 394 2.52 -17.21 17.12
C TYR A 394 2.94 -17.54 18.56
N LYS A 395 2.03 -17.43 19.54
CA LYS A 395 2.26 -17.89 20.92
C LYS A 395 2.60 -19.39 21.05
N GLU A 396 2.15 -20.20 20.09
CA GLU A 396 2.42 -21.65 20.01
C GLU A 396 3.63 -21.97 19.12
N ILE A 397 4.23 -20.95 18.48
CA ILE A 397 5.43 -21.08 17.65
C ILE A 397 6.63 -20.56 18.44
N ALA A 398 7.69 -21.38 18.56
CA ALA A 398 8.88 -21.01 19.34
C ALA A 398 9.49 -19.68 18.89
N ARG A 399 9.48 -19.38 17.58
CA ARG A 399 9.96 -18.09 17.07
C ARG A 399 9.08 -16.91 17.50
N GLY A 400 7.76 -17.09 17.58
CA GLY A 400 6.83 -16.05 18.07
C GLY A 400 7.12 -15.68 19.52
N GLN A 401 7.36 -16.70 20.37
CA GLN A 401 7.80 -16.50 21.75
C GLN A 401 9.15 -15.75 21.85
N ILE A 402 10.12 -16.11 20.99
CA ILE A 402 11.45 -15.46 20.97
C ILE A 402 11.35 -13.97 20.61
N VAL A 403 10.49 -13.61 19.65
CA VAL A 403 10.31 -12.19 19.25
C VAL A 403 9.32 -11.44 20.14
N GLY A 404 8.62 -12.13 21.04
CA GLY A 404 7.62 -11.56 21.94
C GLY A 404 6.30 -11.23 21.24
N ASP A 405 6.02 -11.82 20.08
CA ASP A 405 4.73 -11.68 19.39
C ASP A 405 3.81 -12.85 19.73
N GLU A 406 2.96 -12.63 20.73
CA GLU A 406 1.96 -13.61 21.18
C GLU A 406 0.60 -13.43 20.48
N TRP A 407 0.44 -12.36 19.69
CA TRP A 407 -0.84 -11.95 19.09
C TRP A 407 -0.94 -12.35 17.61
N GLY A 408 0.21 -12.59 16.97
CA GLY A 408 0.25 -13.01 15.58
C GLY A 408 -0.43 -14.36 15.32
N MET A 409 -0.92 -14.52 14.10
CA MET A 409 -1.59 -15.72 13.62
C MET A 409 -1.40 -15.88 12.10
N LEU A 410 -1.25 -17.12 11.66
CA LEU A 410 -1.42 -17.52 10.27
C LEU A 410 -2.73 -18.33 10.14
N LYS A 411 -3.56 -17.93 9.18
CA LYS A 411 -4.81 -18.58 8.77
C LYS A 411 -4.68 -19.04 7.33
N MET A 412 -5.10 -20.27 7.05
CA MET A 412 -5.09 -20.88 5.73
C MET A 412 -6.47 -21.46 5.41
N LEU A 413 -6.99 -21.17 4.23
CA LEU A 413 -8.25 -21.70 3.74
C LEU A 413 -7.96 -22.78 2.70
N VAL A 414 -8.49 -23.98 2.93
CA VAL A 414 -8.16 -25.17 2.12
C VAL A 414 -9.44 -25.80 1.59
N HIS A 415 -9.50 -26.05 0.29
CA HIS A 415 -10.64 -26.72 -0.34
C HIS A 415 -10.80 -28.15 0.20
N LYS A 416 -12.03 -28.55 0.58
CA LYS A 416 -12.28 -29.85 1.23
C LYS A 416 -11.87 -31.05 0.39
N GLU A 417 -12.17 -31.03 -0.90
CA GLU A 417 -11.96 -32.19 -1.78
C GLU A 417 -10.58 -32.18 -2.47
N SER A 418 -10.21 -31.05 -3.09
CA SER A 418 -8.98 -30.94 -3.87
C SER A 418 -7.73 -30.61 -3.04
N HIS A 419 -7.91 -30.26 -1.76
CA HIS A 419 -6.85 -29.80 -0.84
C HIS A 419 -6.07 -28.58 -1.34
N LYS A 420 -6.61 -27.86 -2.34
CA LYS A 420 -6.01 -26.63 -2.87
C LYS A 420 -6.12 -25.51 -1.85
N ILE A 421 -5.07 -24.69 -1.81
CA ILE A 421 -5.04 -23.48 -0.99
C ILE A 421 -5.88 -22.42 -1.69
N LEU A 422 -6.93 -21.97 -1.02
CA LEU A 422 -7.88 -20.97 -1.52
C LEU A 422 -7.54 -19.56 -1.05
N GLY A 423 -6.89 -19.46 0.10
CA GLY A 423 -6.40 -18.20 0.65
C GLY A 423 -5.46 -18.40 1.84
N VAL A 424 -4.56 -17.45 2.03
CA VAL A 424 -3.67 -17.38 3.19
C VAL A 424 -3.73 -15.97 3.74
N HIS A 425 -3.90 -15.86 5.05
CA HIS A 425 -4.05 -14.60 5.75
C HIS A 425 -3.17 -14.61 6.99
N ILE A 426 -2.35 -13.59 7.18
CA ILE A 426 -1.37 -13.51 8.25
C ILE A 426 -1.52 -12.16 8.95
N ILE A 427 -1.50 -12.17 10.27
CA ILE A 427 -1.34 -11.00 11.13
C ILE A 427 -0.18 -11.26 12.10
N GLY A 428 0.67 -10.29 12.35
CA GLY A 428 1.82 -10.42 13.25
C GLY A 428 3.15 -9.98 12.63
N ASP A 429 4.24 -10.22 13.34
CA ASP A 429 5.60 -9.92 12.90
C ASP A 429 5.92 -10.63 11.57
N ASN A 430 6.53 -9.90 10.63
CA ASN A 430 6.91 -10.38 9.30
C ASN A 430 5.76 -10.97 8.44
N ALA A 431 4.51 -10.59 8.68
CA ALA A 431 3.37 -11.08 7.89
C ALA A 431 3.55 -10.83 6.37
N ALA A 432 4.08 -9.65 5.98
CA ALA A 432 4.29 -9.30 4.58
C ALA A 432 5.39 -10.12 3.90
N ASP A 433 6.39 -10.61 4.64
CA ASP A 433 7.42 -11.50 4.09
C ASP A 433 6.94 -12.95 4.02
N LEU A 434 6.21 -13.40 5.06
CA LEU A 434 5.74 -14.78 5.17
C LEU A 434 4.67 -15.12 4.13
N ILE A 435 3.88 -14.14 3.67
CA ILE A 435 2.79 -14.38 2.70
C ILE A 435 3.28 -14.98 1.38
N HIS A 436 4.53 -14.68 1.01
CA HIS A 436 5.10 -15.08 -0.28
C HIS A 436 5.30 -16.60 -0.38
N ILE A 437 5.38 -17.30 0.75
CA ILE A 437 5.39 -18.78 0.77
C ILE A 437 4.03 -19.31 0.30
N GLY A 438 2.93 -18.80 0.88
CA GLY A 438 1.57 -19.13 0.45
C GLY A 438 1.32 -18.76 -1.01
N GLN A 439 1.80 -17.59 -1.43
CA GLN A 439 1.75 -17.16 -2.84
C GLN A 439 2.42 -18.17 -3.77
N ALA A 440 3.66 -18.57 -3.48
CA ALA A 440 4.39 -19.49 -4.34
C ALA A 440 3.65 -20.84 -4.47
N VAL A 441 3.14 -21.37 -3.37
CA VAL A 441 2.38 -22.63 -3.37
C VAL A 441 1.09 -22.50 -4.18
N MET A 442 0.33 -21.41 -4.00
CA MET A 442 -0.88 -21.17 -4.78
C MET A 442 -0.59 -21.02 -6.27
N GLN A 443 0.45 -20.26 -6.64
CA GLN A 443 0.81 -20.02 -8.04
C GLN A 443 1.32 -21.27 -8.75
N LEU A 444 2.02 -22.15 -8.04
CA LEU A 444 2.47 -23.45 -8.57
C LEU A 444 1.40 -24.53 -8.47
N ASN A 445 0.15 -24.15 -8.17
CA ASN A 445 -0.98 -25.07 -8.00
C ASN A 445 -0.68 -26.19 -6.99
N GLY A 446 0.02 -25.87 -5.90
CA GLY A 446 0.30 -26.76 -4.79
C GLY A 446 -0.93 -27.03 -3.91
N ASP A 447 -0.78 -27.99 -3.00
CA ASP A 447 -1.81 -28.48 -2.08
C ASP A 447 -1.40 -28.31 -0.62
N LEU A 448 -2.31 -28.61 0.29
CA LEU A 448 -2.06 -28.65 1.73
C LEU A 448 -0.87 -29.55 2.11
N GLU A 449 -0.74 -30.69 1.44
CA GLU A 449 0.29 -31.69 1.68
C GLU A 449 1.71 -31.17 1.42
N TYR A 450 1.88 -30.17 0.55
CA TYR A 450 3.15 -29.47 0.43
C TYR A 450 3.67 -28.99 1.79
N PHE A 451 2.84 -28.33 2.59
CA PHE A 451 3.24 -27.78 3.89
C PHE A 451 3.50 -28.86 4.94
N ILE A 452 2.76 -29.96 4.88
CA ILE A 452 2.92 -31.11 5.78
C ILE A 452 4.26 -31.82 5.53
N ARG A 453 4.58 -32.07 4.26
CA ARG A 453 5.81 -32.78 3.85
C ARG A 453 7.06 -31.92 3.94
N SER A 454 6.93 -30.61 3.71
CA SER A 454 8.07 -29.71 3.70
C SER A 454 8.74 -29.60 5.08
N VAL A 455 10.06 -29.45 5.07
CA VAL A 455 10.86 -29.15 6.26
C VAL A 455 11.08 -27.64 6.30
N PHE A 456 10.64 -27.01 7.40
CA PHE A 456 10.95 -25.63 7.71
C PHE A 456 12.09 -25.58 8.72
N ASN A 457 13.02 -24.63 8.56
CA ASN A 457 14.07 -24.38 9.54
C ASN A 457 13.46 -24.08 10.92
N TYR A 458 14.11 -24.47 12.01
CA TYR A 458 13.59 -24.26 13.36
C TYR A 458 14.63 -23.54 14.25
N PRO A 459 14.23 -22.50 15.03
CA PRO A 459 12.90 -21.89 15.10
C PRO A 459 12.67 -20.82 14.02
N THR A 460 11.51 -20.81 13.35
CA THR A 460 11.10 -19.78 12.38
C THR A 460 9.59 -19.51 12.44
N LEU A 461 9.14 -18.30 12.06
CA LEU A 461 7.71 -18.02 11.91
C LEU A 461 7.08 -18.77 10.73
N ALA A 462 7.88 -19.15 9.72
CA ALA A 462 7.39 -19.96 8.60
C ALA A 462 6.89 -21.36 9.04
N GLU A 463 7.26 -21.85 10.23
CA GLU A 463 6.69 -23.07 10.83
C GLU A 463 5.17 -22.96 11.03
N ALA A 464 4.64 -21.73 11.18
CA ALA A 464 3.20 -21.49 11.27
C ALA A 464 2.43 -22.07 10.08
N TYR A 465 3.01 -22.12 8.88
CA TYR A 465 2.39 -22.80 7.73
C TYR A 465 2.20 -24.28 7.98
N LYS A 466 3.19 -24.95 8.59
CA LYS A 466 3.14 -26.39 8.88
C LYS A 466 2.13 -26.69 9.97
N THR A 467 2.09 -25.88 11.03
CA THR A 467 1.11 -26.01 12.11
C THR A 467 -0.31 -25.79 11.60
N ALA A 468 -0.54 -24.72 10.82
CA ALA A 468 -1.84 -24.44 10.21
C ALA A 468 -2.26 -25.56 9.24
N ALA A 469 -1.32 -26.12 8.49
CA ALA A 469 -1.59 -27.21 7.58
C ALA A 469 -2.03 -28.49 8.31
N PHE A 470 -1.36 -28.86 9.40
CA PHE A 470 -1.81 -29.99 10.24
C PHE A 470 -3.16 -29.73 10.90
N ASN A 471 -3.43 -28.51 11.34
CA ASN A 471 -4.72 -28.11 11.89
C ASN A 471 -5.85 -28.30 10.86
N ALA A 472 -5.68 -27.80 9.63
CA ALA A 472 -6.62 -28.03 8.53
C ALA A 472 -6.76 -29.51 8.18
N TYR A 473 -5.64 -30.25 8.09
CA TYR A 473 -5.64 -31.67 7.73
C TYR A 473 -6.41 -32.52 8.73
N ASN A 474 -6.27 -32.24 10.03
CA ASN A 474 -7.04 -32.95 11.06
C ASN A 474 -8.55 -32.76 10.89
N GLN A 475 -9.00 -31.56 10.50
CA GLN A 475 -10.41 -31.31 10.20
C GLN A 475 -10.90 -32.08 8.97
N LEU A 476 -10.08 -32.16 7.91
CA LEU A 476 -10.39 -32.97 6.72
C LEU A 476 -10.57 -34.46 7.07
N MET A 477 -9.78 -34.95 8.01
CA MET A 477 -9.85 -36.34 8.49
C MET A 477 -10.94 -36.59 9.55
N GLY A 478 -11.78 -35.59 9.85
CA GLY A 478 -12.84 -35.70 10.86
C GLY A 478 -12.33 -35.86 12.30
N ARG A 479 -11.07 -35.46 12.56
CA ARG A 479 -10.51 -35.47 13.91
C ARG A 479 -10.99 -34.22 14.66
N PRO A 480 -11.25 -34.31 15.97
CA PRO A 480 -11.69 -33.16 16.75
C PRO A 480 -10.67 -32.02 16.67
N SER A 481 -11.15 -30.79 16.48
CA SER A 481 -10.33 -29.59 16.64
C SER A 481 -9.99 -29.43 18.11
N LEU A 482 -8.70 -29.37 18.44
CA LEU A 482 -8.21 -29.14 19.82
C LEU A 482 -8.26 -27.65 20.22
N GLU A 483 -9.11 -26.84 19.59
CA GLU A 483 -9.20 -25.39 19.84
C GLU A 483 -9.89 -25.04 21.15
#